data_AF-A0A0M8N8V7-F1
#
_entry.id   AF-A0A0M8N8V7-F1
#
_cell.length_a   1.000
_cell.length_b   1.000
_cell.length_c   1.000
_cell.angle_alpha   90.00
_cell.angle_beta   90.00
_cell.angle_gamma   90.00
#
_symmetry.space_group_name_H-M   'P 1'
#
loop_
_entity.id
_entity.type
_entity.pdbx_description
1 polymer ?
#
loop_
_entity_poly.entity_id
_entity_poly.type
_entity_poly.pdbx_seq_one_letter_code
_entity_poly.pdbx_strand_id
1 'polypeptide(L)'
;MQQSLKRALELLPDLSVSDCRVNLSPNFFQAHCLRDLVFLDISGLTGSLSCILRPSVLGSLRILKVGKREIDDRTGTLLANVCGRRLWSLDLSGNKLTDSIIESLMDTCLPLTDLRSAARSQVEGKLVSSGYGTQQHGPFWFIQESRWSASFSHPERYLVDAPKYRPAARTETSYLGDLEAQRSDCRSPPRLDCADPVSQLLLSDPDPLFAADHAPASRGITHLSLSNNEVSAFGIDKLFRKSGGHLSHFACSKMPILPTYSACSRVWPRSARLYGIMGKEHVFRPVGDGGFSFFETNRAAAPHIGVGATTRSRSALAGAPQPADQDHREFVPHNTRWNAKTFTLQVWAGTPSLATSNAHMREYRRLVLGCLIREGVGPVTPSQVRVGAPMAGYIFQRTWSMAVMPPRIEAPRTMELANMRSVINALCEYHQQGFAKLDKEERELGKGRVPPGPPHWYWRGKLDVCLM
;
A
#
# COMPACT_ATOMS: atom_id res chain seq x y z
N MET A 1 26.24 3.36 -42.12
CA MET A 1 26.47 3.24 -40.67
C MET A 1 25.95 4.44 -39.88
N GLN A 2 26.43 5.68 -40.11
CA GLN A 2 25.93 6.88 -39.41
C GLN A 2 24.44 7.19 -39.65
N GLN A 3 23.90 6.89 -40.83
CA GLN A 3 22.48 7.10 -41.15
C GLN A 3 21.56 6.07 -40.50
N SER A 4 22.07 4.86 -40.25
CA SER A 4 21.37 3.79 -39.52
C SER A 4 21.31 4.07 -38.01
N LEU A 5 22.38 4.65 -37.45
CA LEU A 5 22.39 5.11 -36.05
C LEU A 5 21.48 6.33 -35.85
N LYS A 6 21.38 7.23 -36.85
CA LYS A 6 20.48 8.38 -36.83
C LYS A 6 19.00 7.97 -36.88
N ARG A 7 18.65 6.99 -37.72
CA ARG A 7 17.30 6.35 -37.71
C ARG A 7 17.01 5.59 -36.42
N ALA A 8 18.00 4.92 -35.82
CA ALA A 8 17.84 4.22 -34.54
C ALA A 8 17.66 5.19 -33.36
N LEU A 9 18.22 6.40 -33.44
CA LEU A 9 18.07 7.47 -32.44
C LEU A 9 16.80 8.31 -32.62
N GLU A 10 16.17 8.28 -33.81
CA GLU A 10 14.94 9.03 -34.12
C GLU A 10 13.69 8.39 -33.49
N LEU A 11 13.78 7.16 -32.97
CA LEU A 11 12.69 6.43 -32.31
C LEU A 11 13.26 5.58 -31.16
N LEU A 12 13.75 6.22 -30.09
CA LEU A 12 14.10 5.53 -28.84
C LEU A 12 12.90 5.57 -27.88
N PRO A 13 12.01 4.56 -27.90
CA PRO A 13 10.87 4.51 -26.99
C PRO A 13 11.27 4.28 -25.54
N ASP A 14 12.43 3.65 -25.32
CA ASP A 14 12.95 3.29 -24.01
C ASP A 14 14.42 3.67 -23.86
N LEU A 15 14.77 4.10 -22.64
CA LEU A 15 16.13 4.41 -22.25
C LEU A 15 16.36 3.97 -20.81
N SER A 16 17.29 3.03 -20.63
CA SER A 16 17.84 2.69 -19.32
C SER A 16 19.30 3.08 -19.24
N VAL A 17 19.64 3.88 -18.24
CA VAL A 17 21.00 4.30 -17.88
C VAL A 17 21.23 4.09 -16.38
N SER A 18 20.54 3.11 -15.78
CA SER A 18 20.63 2.78 -14.37
C SER A 18 22.07 2.44 -13.95
N ASP A 19 22.47 2.90 -12.77
CA ASP A 19 23.80 2.68 -12.16
C ASP A 19 24.98 3.11 -13.07
N CYS A 20 24.73 3.97 -14.06
CA CYS A 20 25.79 4.51 -14.90
C CYS A 20 26.69 5.43 -14.07
N ARG A 21 28.00 5.15 -14.11
CA ARG A 21 29.02 5.95 -13.41
C ARG A 21 29.35 7.26 -14.12
N VAL A 22 28.86 7.45 -15.34
CA VAL A 22 29.11 8.65 -16.14
C VAL A 22 28.09 9.71 -15.77
N ASN A 23 28.57 10.90 -15.40
CA ASN A 23 27.71 12.06 -15.20
C ASN A 23 27.08 12.48 -16.53
N LEU A 24 25.77 12.27 -16.67
CA LEU A 24 25.04 12.72 -17.84
C LEU A 24 24.94 14.26 -17.81
N SER A 25 25.33 14.89 -18.92
CA SER A 25 25.21 16.33 -19.07
C SER A 25 23.74 16.78 -18.98
N PRO A 26 23.42 17.93 -18.37
CA PRO A 26 22.09 18.54 -18.42
C PRO A 26 21.49 18.66 -19.82
N ASN A 27 22.33 18.77 -20.84
CA ASN A 27 21.92 18.89 -22.23
C ASN A 27 21.49 17.56 -22.84
N PHE A 28 21.92 16.42 -22.26
CA PHE A 28 21.50 15.10 -22.70
C PHE A 28 19.98 14.96 -22.63
N PHE A 29 19.38 15.32 -21.49
CA PHE A 29 17.94 15.25 -21.29
C PHE A 29 17.14 16.23 -22.15
N GLN A 30 17.78 17.26 -22.70
CA GLN A 30 17.14 18.25 -23.58
C GLN A 30 17.19 17.84 -25.06
N ALA A 31 17.85 16.73 -25.39
CA ALA A 31 17.96 16.26 -26.76
C ALA A 31 16.57 15.97 -27.34
N HIS A 32 16.33 16.44 -28.57
CA HIS A 32 15.03 16.29 -29.24
C HIS A 32 14.58 14.83 -29.40
N CYS A 33 15.52 13.89 -29.50
CA CYS A 33 15.25 12.46 -29.58
C CYS A 33 14.60 11.87 -28.32
N LEU A 34 14.63 12.56 -27.18
CA LEU A 34 14.03 12.08 -25.92
C LEU A 34 12.58 12.56 -25.72
N ARG A 35 12.03 13.37 -26.63
CA ARG A 35 10.66 13.89 -26.51
C ARG A 35 9.61 12.78 -26.54
N ASP A 36 9.86 11.76 -27.35
CA ASP A 36 8.97 10.61 -27.57
C ASP A 36 9.30 9.42 -26.67
N LEU A 37 10.19 9.62 -25.70
CA LEU A 37 10.58 8.60 -24.73
C LEU A 37 9.39 8.21 -23.84
N VAL A 38 9.07 6.92 -23.81
CA VAL A 38 7.96 6.34 -23.03
C VAL A 38 8.47 5.74 -21.72
N PHE A 39 9.67 5.14 -21.74
CA PHE A 39 10.32 4.53 -20.58
C PHE A 39 11.65 5.21 -20.27
N LEU A 40 11.86 5.60 -19.01
CA LEU A 40 13.12 6.15 -18.53
C LEU A 40 13.53 5.50 -17.20
N ASP A 41 14.69 4.85 -17.19
CA ASP A 41 15.36 4.40 -15.97
C ASP A 41 16.68 5.15 -15.78
N ILE A 42 16.73 5.94 -14.70
CA ILE A 42 17.88 6.72 -14.26
C ILE A 42 18.28 6.39 -12.83
N SER A 43 17.91 5.20 -12.35
CA SER A 43 18.17 4.77 -10.98
C SER A 43 19.66 4.70 -10.69
N GLY A 44 20.09 5.04 -9.46
CA GLY A 44 21.51 5.00 -9.06
C GLY A 44 22.41 6.05 -9.72
N LEU A 45 21.88 6.93 -10.58
CA LEU A 45 22.64 8.03 -11.14
C LEU A 45 22.97 9.11 -10.11
N THR A 46 24.21 9.58 -10.14
CA THR A 46 24.65 10.74 -9.36
C THR A 46 24.26 12.06 -10.06
N GLY A 47 24.21 13.14 -9.30
CA GLY A 47 23.90 14.48 -9.82
C GLY A 47 22.41 14.88 -9.75
N SER A 48 22.14 16.12 -10.14
CA SER A 48 20.85 16.80 -9.96
C SER A 48 19.75 16.28 -10.90
N LEU A 49 18.52 16.21 -10.39
CA LEU A 49 17.30 15.95 -11.17
C LEU A 49 16.71 17.19 -11.86
N SER A 50 17.34 18.36 -11.71
CA SER A 50 16.82 19.64 -12.24
C SER A 50 16.45 19.60 -13.73
N CYS A 51 17.10 18.76 -14.52
CA CYS A 51 16.87 18.65 -15.96
C CYS A 51 15.55 17.93 -16.29
N ILE A 52 15.20 16.90 -15.52
CA ILE A 52 13.93 16.17 -15.69
C ILE A 52 12.76 16.86 -15.00
N LEU A 53 13.03 17.72 -14.02
CA LEU A 53 12.04 18.53 -13.31
C LEU A 53 11.54 19.73 -14.15
N ARG A 54 12.00 19.87 -15.39
CA ARG A 54 11.48 20.87 -16.31
C ARG A 54 10.21 20.34 -16.98
N PRO A 55 9.09 21.08 -16.89
CA PRO A 55 7.92 20.80 -17.72
C PRO A 55 8.33 20.75 -19.20
N SER A 56 7.66 19.93 -20.01
CA SER A 56 7.83 19.78 -21.49
C SER A 56 9.00 18.95 -22.03
N VAL A 57 9.98 18.56 -21.22
CA VAL A 57 11.14 17.79 -21.73
C VAL A 57 10.79 16.34 -22.08
N LEU A 58 9.95 15.70 -21.26
CA LEU A 58 9.54 14.30 -21.38
C LEU A 58 8.01 14.22 -21.50
N GLY A 59 7.49 14.65 -22.64
CA GLY A 59 6.03 14.75 -22.91
C GLY A 59 5.35 13.39 -22.93
N SER A 60 5.99 12.43 -23.60
CA SER A 60 5.47 11.08 -23.86
C SER A 60 5.79 10.07 -22.77
N LEU A 61 6.49 10.47 -21.70
CA LEU A 61 6.91 9.56 -20.64
C LEU A 61 5.71 8.95 -19.90
N ARG A 62 5.78 7.63 -19.69
CA ARG A 62 4.75 6.84 -19.02
C ARG A 62 5.34 6.02 -17.87
N ILE A 63 6.58 5.54 -18.00
CA ILE A 63 7.29 4.78 -16.97
C ILE A 63 8.52 5.58 -16.55
N LEU A 64 8.66 5.80 -15.26
CA LEU A 64 9.82 6.49 -14.70
C LEU A 64 10.39 5.72 -13.51
N LYS A 65 11.66 5.31 -13.62
CA LYS A 65 12.42 4.69 -12.53
C LYS A 65 13.53 5.63 -12.07
N VAL A 66 13.46 6.08 -10.82
CA VAL A 66 14.40 7.06 -10.21
C VAL A 66 14.89 6.59 -8.84
N GLY A 67 15.13 5.28 -8.72
CA GLY A 67 15.56 4.71 -7.46
C GLY A 67 16.97 5.15 -7.06
N LYS A 68 17.30 5.13 -5.76
CA LYS A 68 18.66 5.35 -5.22
C LYS A 68 19.31 6.67 -5.64
N ARG A 69 18.54 7.76 -5.68
CA ARG A 69 18.99 9.10 -6.09
C ARG A 69 18.96 10.14 -4.97
N GLU A 70 18.83 9.69 -3.73
CA GLU A 70 18.72 10.53 -2.54
C GLU A 70 17.57 11.57 -2.57
N ILE A 71 16.50 11.25 -3.29
CA ILE A 71 15.34 12.14 -3.43
C ILE A 71 14.66 12.34 -2.07
N ASP A 72 14.52 13.59 -1.63
CA ASP A 72 13.75 13.97 -0.45
C ASP A 72 12.28 14.33 -0.82
N ASP A 73 11.44 14.55 0.19
CA ASP A 73 10.01 14.85 -0.04
C ASP A 73 9.77 16.09 -0.91
N ARG A 74 10.66 17.09 -0.80
CA ARG A 74 10.58 18.32 -1.60
C ARG A 74 10.82 18.03 -3.08
N THR A 75 11.91 17.32 -3.39
CA THR A 75 12.28 16.95 -4.76
C THR A 75 11.27 15.95 -5.33
N GLY A 76 10.80 14.99 -4.52
CA GLY A 76 9.75 14.06 -4.90
C GLY A 76 8.44 14.76 -5.23
N THR A 77 8.06 15.80 -4.47
CA THR A 77 6.86 16.59 -4.75
C THR A 77 6.97 17.35 -6.07
N LEU A 78 8.14 17.93 -6.36
CA LEU A 78 8.39 18.56 -7.66
C LEU A 78 8.28 17.54 -8.80
N LEU A 79 8.84 16.34 -8.62
CA LEU A 79 8.74 15.26 -9.60
C LEU A 79 7.28 14.85 -9.83
N ALA A 80 6.52 14.65 -8.76
CA ALA A 80 5.10 14.30 -8.82
C ALA A 80 4.27 15.36 -9.54
N ASN A 81 4.56 16.65 -9.33
CA ASN A 81 3.91 17.76 -10.03
C ASN A 81 4.26 17.80 -11.53
N VAL A 82 5.53 17.58 -11.88
CA VAL A 82 5.99 17.63 -13.28
C VAL A 82 5.44 16.46 -14.07
N CYS A 83 5.50 15.25 -13.50
CA CYS A 83 5.01 14.03 -14.13
C CYS A 83 3.47 13.99 -14.16
N GLY A 84 2.85 14.32 -13.02
CA GLY A 84 1.41 14.27 -12.83
C GLY A 84 0.82 12.90 -13.15
N ARG A 85 -0.42 12.90 -13.65
CA ARG A 85 -1.15 11.67 -14.03
C ARG A 85 -0.67 11.02 -15.33
N ARG A 86 0.36 11.57 -15.97
CA ARG A 86 0.88 11.03 -17.23
C ARG A 86 1.56 9.68 -17.02
N LEU A 87 2.14 9.44 -15.85
CA LEU A 87 2.75 8.16 -15.51
C LEU A 87 1.69 7.14 -15.14
N TRP A 88 1.97 5.88 -15.47
CA TRP A 88 1.25 4.69 -14.98
C TRP A 88 2.17 3.84 -14.10
N SER A 89 3.50 3.89 -14.31
CA SER A 89 4.50 3.30 -13.41
C SER A 89 5.52 4.32 -12.91
N LEU A 90 5.77 4.30 -11.60
CA LEU A 90 6.75 5.16 -10.92
C LEU A 90 7.52 4.37 -9.86
N ASP A 91 8.84 4.30 -10.00
CA ASP A 91 9.75 3.72 -9.01
C ASP A 91 10.56 4.81 -8.31
N LEU A 92 10.31 4.97 -7.00
CA LEU A 92 11.01 5.89 -6.10
C LEU A 92 11.84 5.14 -5.04
N SER A 93 12.18 3.87 -5.28
CA SER A 93 12.82 3.02 -4.27
C SER A 93 14.21 3.50 -3.84
N GLY A 94 14.58 3.27 -2.59
CA GLY A 94 15.92 3.60 -2.07
C GLY A 94 16.24 5.10 -1.99
N ASN A 95 15.22 5.93 -1.79
CA ASN A 95 15.37 7.38 -1.62
C ASN A 95 15.16 7.78 -0.14
N LYS A 96 15.00 9.09 0.14
CA LYS A 96 14.84 9.66 1.50
C LYS A 96 13.40 10.15 1.72
N LEU A 97 12.42 9.48 1.11
CA LEU A 97 11.02 9.89 1.18
C LEU A 97 10.37 9.47 2.50
N THR A 98 9.44 10.30 2.99
CA THR A 98 8.64 10.06 4.21
C THR A 98 7.15 10.06 3.88
N ASP A 99 6.28 9.90 4.89
CA ASP A 99 4.82 10.03 4.73
C ASP A 99 4.37 11.33 4.03
N SER A 100 5.20 12.38 4.05
CA SER A 100 4.89 13.66 3.42
C SER A 100 4.70 13.56 1.91
N ILE A 101 5.45 12.69 1.23
CA ILE A 101 5.33 12.51 -0.24
C ILE A 101 3.96 11.96 -0.65
N ILE A 102 3.29 11.24 0.27
CA ILE A 102 2.05 10.55 -0.03
C ILE A 102 0.96 11.56 -0.41
N GLU A 103 0.87 12.72 0.23
CA GLU A 103 -0.09 13.77 -0.16
C GLU A 103 0.14 14.23 -1.60
N SER A 104 1.38 14.57 -1.94
CA SER A 104 1.74 15.01 -3.28
C SER A 104 1.37 13.95 -4.33
N LEU A 105 1.76 12.69 -4.12
CA LEU A 105 1.44 11.59 -5.05
C LEU A 105 -0.07 11.41 -5.25
N MET A 106 -0.84 11.49 -4.16
CA MET A 106 -2.30 11.33 -4.24
C MET A 106 -2.97 12.48 -4.99
N ASP A 107 -2.51 13.71 -4.76
CA ASP A 107 -3.15 14.89 -5.35
C ASP A 107 -2.77 15.05 -6.83
N THR A 108 -1.56 14.68 -7.22
CA THR A 108 -1.00 14.97 -8.56
C THR A 108 -0.92 13.77 -9.48
N CYS A 109 -0.68 12.58 -8.94
CA CYS A 109 -0.35 11.40 -9.75
C CYS A 109 -1.44 10.32 -9.76
N LEU A 110 -2.30 10.25 -8.75
CA LEU A 110 -3.40 9.28 -8.73
C LEU A 110 -4.65 9.81 -9.46
N PRO A 111 -5.47 8.92 -10.04
CA PRO A 111 -6.76 9.30 -10.62
C PRO A 111 -7.73 9.81 -9.52
N LEU A 112 -8.63 10.73 -9.87
CA LEU A 112 -9.65 11.24 -8.94
C LEU A 112 -10.89 10.35 -8.82
N THR A 113 -11.03 9.38 -9.72
CA THR A 113 -12.18 8.48 -9.75
C THR A 113 -12.04 7.40 -8.68
N ASP A 114 -13.16 6.85 -8.24
CA ASP A 114 -13.18 5.71 -7.32
C ASP A 114 -13.63 4.46 -8.10
N LEU A 115 -12.80 3.42 -8.12
CA LEU A 115 -13.12 2.13 -8.72
C LEU A 115 -13.82 1.18 -7.74
N ARG A 116 -13.95 1.57 -6.47
CA ARG A 116 -14.57 0.75 -5.44
C ARG A 116 -16.09 0.74 -5.66
N SER A 117 -16.67 -0.45 -5.61
CA SER A 117 -18.11 -0.66 -5.83
C SER A 117 -18.74 -1.42 -4.67
N ALA A 118 -19.98 -1.06 -4.32
CA ALA A 118 -20.78 -1.77 -3.33
C ALA A 118 -21.43 -3.05 -3.87
N ALA A 119 -21.21 -3.39 -5.15
CA ALA A 119 -21.82 -4.54 -5.81
C ALA A 119 -21.54 -5.88 -5.10
N ARG A 120 -20.40 -6.01 -4.41
CA ARG A 120 -20.03 -7.20 -3.63
C ARG A 120 -20.12 -7.01 -2.13
N SER A 121 -20.92 -6.03 -1.67
CA SER A 121 -21.05 -5.71 -0.24
C SER A 121 -21.48 -6.90 0.63
N GLN A 122 -22.23 -7.86 0.08
CA GLN A 122 -22.58 -9.09 0.79
C GLN A 122 -21.37 -10.00 1.03
N VAL A 123 -20.37 -9.99 0.15
CA VAL A 123 -19.16 -10.84 0.21
C VAL A 123 -18.04 -10.14 0.97
N GLU A 124 -17.77 -8.89 0.61
CA GLU A 124 -16.56 -8.16 0.97
C GLU A 124 -16.81 -7.12 2.07
N GLY A 125 -18.07 -6.85 2.41
CA GLY A 125 -18.49 -5.70 3.23
C GLY A 125 -18.63 -4.44 2.39
N LYS A 126 -19.19 -3.38 2.97
CA LYS A 126 -19.35 -2.08 2.30
C LYS A 126 -18.52 -1.02 2.99
N LEU A 127 -17.76 -0.28 2.21
CA LEU A 127 -17.10 0.93 2.66
C LEU A 127 -18.12 2.07 2.82
N VAL A 128 -18.18 2.63 4.02
CA VAL A 128 -19.08 3.73 4.37
C VAL A 128 -18.23 4.93 4.78
N SER A 129 -18.33 6.02 4.01
CA SER A 129 -17.70 7.29 4.37
C SER A 129 -18.49 7.96 5.49
N SER A 130 -17.77 8.49 6.48
CA SER A 130 -18.37 9.33 7.52
C SER A 130 -18.54 10.80 7.11
N GLY A 131 -17.99 11.20 5.95
CA GLY A 131 -17.89 12.61 5.54
C GLY A 131 -16.78 13.41 6.24
N TYR A 132 -16.13 12.82 7.26
CA TYR A 132 -15.04 13.42 8.01
C TYR A 132 -13.69 12.80 7.64
N GLY A 133 -12.61 13.38 8.17
CA GLY A 133 -11.25 12.90 7.99
C GLY A 133 -10.25 13.70 8.81
N THR A 134 -8.97 13.39 8.66
CA THR A 134 -7.89 14.26 9.15
C THR A 134 -6.77 14.31 8.13
N GLN A 135 -5.90 15.32 8.20
CA GLN A 135 -4.71 15.36 7.36
C GLN A 135 -3.82 14.12 7.57
N GLN A 136 -3.70 13.61 8.80
CA GLN A 136 -2.84 12.47 9.09
C GLN A 136 -3.43 11.13 8.62
N HIS A 137 -4.73 10.95 8.72
CA HIS A 137 -5.40 9.68 8.40
C HIS A 137 -5.91 9.64 6.95
N GLY A 138 -6.24 10.79 6.39
CA GLY A 138 -7.08 10.92 5.20
C GLY A 138 -8.58 10.86 5.57
N PRO A 139 -9.44 10.56 4.59
CA PRO A 139 -10.87 10.40 4.84
C PRO A 139 -11.12 9.24 5.81
N PHE A 140 -12.18 9.36 6.61
CA PHE A 140 -12.61 8.33 7.56
C PHE A 140 -13.66 7.42 6.95
N TRP A 141 -13.33 6.13 6.94
CA TRP A 141 -14.16 5.07 6.38
C TRP A 141 -14.39 3.99 7.42
N PHE A 142 -15.61 3.47 7.43
CA PHE A 142 -15.98 2.28 8.18
C PHE A 142 -16.26 1.15 7.21
N ILE A 143 -15.95 -0.08 7.62
CA ILE A 143 -16.46 -1.26 6.93
C ILE A 143 -17.76 -1.66 7.61
N GLN A 144 -18.87 -1.45 6.91
CA GLN A 144 -20.14 -2.07 7.26
C GLN A 144 -20.09 -3.53 6.82
N GLU A 145 -19.89 -4.42 7.78
CA GLU A 145 -19.85 -5.85 7.53
C GLU A 145 -21.24 -6.40 7.19
N SER A 146 -21.30 -7.37 6.28
CA SER A 146 -22.43 -8.26 6.11
C SER A 146 -22.34 -9.42 7.11
N ARG A 147 -23.39 -10.27 7.14
CA ARG A 147 -23.38 -11.55 7.88
C ARG A 147 -22.26 -12.52 7.48
N TRP A 148 -21.62 -12.29 6.33
CA TRP A 148 -20.61 -13.18 5.76
C TRP A 148 -19.22 -12.54 5.66
N SER A 149 -19.15 -11.21 5.55
CA SER A 149 -17.89 -10.52 5.32
C SER A 149 -17.03 -10.46 6.60
N ALA A 150 -17.67 -10.35 7.77
CA ALA A 150 -16.97 -10.37 9.07
C ALA A 150 -16.32 -11.73 9.38
N SER A 151 -17.02 -12.81 9.03
CA SER A 151 -16.55 -14.20 9.22
C SER A 151 -15.70 -14.69 8.06
N PHE A 152 -15.52 -13.88 7.01
CA PHE A 152 -14.74 -14.22 5.83
C PHE A 152 -15.22 -15.51 5.14
N SER A 153 -16.51 -15.83 5.29
CA SER A 153 -17.09 -17.15 5.00
C SER A 153 -18.24 -17.09 3.98
N HIS A 154 -18.22 -16.12 3.07
CA HIS A 154 -19.22 -16.04 2.00
C HIS A 154 -18.92 -17.07 0.89
N PRO A 155 -19.89 -17.90 0.44
CA PRO A 155 -19.65 -18.93 -0.59
C PRO A 155 -18.99 -18.40 -1.88
N GLU A 156 -19.38 -17.21 -2.34
CA GLU A 156 -18.79 -16.52 -3.50
C GLU A 156 -17.49 -15.75 -3.20
N ARG A 157 -16.88 -15.92 -2.02
CA ARG A 157 -15.58 -15.32 -1.70
C ARG A 157 -14.48 -16.11 -2.42
N TYR A 158 -14.33 -15.85 -3.71
CA TYR A 158 -13.17 -16.29 -4.46
C TYR A 158 -11.96 -15.47 -4.01
N LEU A 159 -10.87 -16.15 -3.65
CA LEU A 159 -9.65 -15.51 -3.17
C LEU A 159 -8.88 -14.75 -4.28
N VAL A 160 -9.27 -14.93 -5.53
CA VAL A 160 -8.88 -14.15 -6.71
C VAL A 160 -10.06 -14.16 -7.67
N ASP A 161 -10.40 -13.02 -8.26
CA ASP A 161 -11.61 -12.78 -9.04
C ASP A 161 -12.00 -13.88 -10.03
N ALA A 162 -13.23 -14.40 -9.90
CA ALA A 162 -13.90 -15.13 -10.98
C ALA A 162 -14.97 -14.21 -11.62
N PRO A 163 -15.05 -14.16 -12.96
CA PRO A 163 -15.83 -13.16 -13.70
C PRO A 163 -17.34 -13.38 -13.69
N LYS A 164 -18.08 -12.31 -14.02
CA LYS A 164 -19.48 -12.38 -14.47
C LYS A 164 -19.54 -12.93 -15.89
N TYR A 165 -20.29 -14.01 -16.10
CA TYR A 165 -20.71 -14.43 -17.43
C TYR A 165 -21.88 -13.56 -17.88
N ARG A 166 -21.67 -12.64 -18.83
CA ARG A 166 -22.78 -12.05 -19.59
C ARG A 166 -23.04 -12.93 -20.82
N PRO A 167 -24.25 -13.47 -20.99
CA PRO A 167 -24.62 -14.06 -22.26
C PRO A 167 -24.64 -12.95 -23.31
N ALA A 168 -23.95 -13.18 -24.43
CA ALA A 168 -23.94 -12.27 -25.56
C ALA A 168 -25.37 -12.16 -26.13
N ALA A 169 -26.10 -11.12 -25.72
CA ALA A 169 -27.31 -10.68 -26.38
C ALA A 169 -27.22 -9.16 -26.59
N ARG A 170 -26.74 -8.84 -27.80
CA ARG A 170 -26.90 -7.60 -28.56
C ARG A 170 -27.90 -6.59 -28.00
N THR A 171 -27.43 -5.37 -27.76
CA THR A 171 -28.05 -4.17 -28.35
C THR A 171 -27.02 -3.04 -28.33
N GLU A 172 -26.57 -2.68 -29.53
CA GLU A 172 -25.72 -1.54 -29.82
C GLU A 172 -26.51 -0.27 -29.53
N THR A 173 -26.36 0.33 -28.35
CA THR A 173 -26.69 1.76 -28.11
C THR A 173 -26.23 2.36 -26.76
N SER A 174 -25.55 1.61 -25.89
CA SER A 174 -25.03 2.13 -24.59
C SER A 174 -23.49 2.20 -24.54
N TYR A 175 -22.85 2.91 -25.48
CA TYR A 175 -21.38 3.00 -25.52
C TYR A 175 -20.76 4.07 -24.59
N LEU A 176 -21.57 4.79 -23.81
CA LEU A 176 -21.08 5.83 -22.89
C LEU A 176 -21.43 5.61 -21.42
N GLY A 177 -22.32 4.66 -21.09
CA GLY A 177 -22.74 4.36 -19.72
C GLY A 177 -22.12 3.10 -19.12
N ASP A 178 -21.80 2.09 -19.93
CA ASP A 178 -21.43 0.74 -19.46
C ASP A 178 -19.91 0.47 -19.39
N LEU A 179 -19.07 1.50 -19.56
CA LEU A 179 -17.64 1.47 -19.16
C LEU A 179 -17.49 1.65 -17.62
N GLU A 180 -18.54 1.32 -16.86
CA GLU A 180 -18.55 1.25 -15.40
C GLU A 180 -17.50 0.26 -14.90
N ALA A 181 -16.43 0.79 -14.31
CA ALA A 181 -15.60 0.19 -13.26
C ALA A 181 -15.40 -1.33 -13.38
N GLN A 182 -14.98 -1.80 -14.55
CA GLN A 182 -14.59 -3.18 -14.73
C GLN A 182 -13.26 -3.37 -14.00
N ARG A 183 -13.32 -3.95 -12.80
CA ARG A 183 -12.15 -4.46 -12.07
C ARG A 183 -11.35 -5.35 -13.03
N SER A 184 -10.02 -5.33 -12.92
CA SER A 184 -9.16 -6.27 -13.65
C SER A 184 -9.71 -7.67 -13.40
N ASP A 185 -10.13 -8.34 -14.45
CA ASP A 185 -10.69 -9.69 -14.39
C ASP A 185 -9.61 -10.76 -14.11
N CYS A 186 -8.37 -10.32 -13.82
CA CYS A 186 -7.16 -11.11 -13.79
C CYS A 186 -6.93 -11.97 -15.06
N ARG A 187 -7.69 -11.73 -16.14
CA ARG A 187 -7.52 -12.38 -17.45
C ARG A 187 -6.72 -11.49 -18.38
N SER A 188 -6.86 -10.19 -18.24
CA SER A 188 -5.98 -9.20 -18.86
C SER A 188 -4.64 -9.22 -18.11
N PRO A 189 -3.50 -9.51 -18.77
CA PRO A 189 -2.21 -9.47 -18.09
C PRO A 189 -1.98 -8.08 -17.49
N PRO A 190 -1.42 -7.99 -16.27
CA PRO A 190 -1.08 -6.70 -15.70
C PRO A 190 -0.17 -5.97 -16.67
N ARG A 191 -0.49 -4.69 -16.77
CA ARG A 191 0.20 -3.65 -17.50
C ARG A 191 1.72 -3.69 -17.19
N LEU A 192 2.54 -4.21 -18.11
CA LEU A 192 3.97 -4.46 -17.87
C LEU A 192 4.80 -3.17 -17.82
N ASP A 193 5.75 -3.07 -16.88
CA ASP A 193 6.57 -1.87 -16.66
C ASP A 193 8.10 -2.10 -16.76
N CYS A 194 8.49 -3.16 -17.48
CA CYS A 194 9.87 -3.48 -17.84
C CYS A 194 10.22 -2.93 -19.24
N ALA A 195 11.51 -2.72 -19.51
CA ALA A 195 11.98 -2.22 -20.80
C ALA A 195 11.63 -3.18 -21.94
N ASP A 196 12.03 -4.46 -21.84
CA ASP A 196 11.87 -5.42 -22.95
C ASP A 196 10.43 -5.60 -23.44
N PRO A 197 9.41 -5.76 -22.57
CA PRO A 197 8.03 -5.86 -23.03
C PRO A 197 7.49 -4.55 -23.62
N VAL A 198 7.94 -3.39 -23.13
CA VAL A 198 7.55 -2.09 -23.66
C VAL A 198 8.13 -1.87 -25.05
N SER A 199 9.41 -2.21 -25.25
CA SER A 199 10.07 -2.14 -26.56
C SER A 199 9.43 -3.12 -27.55
N GLN A 200 9.16 -4.36 -27.14
CA GLN A 200 8.48 -5.35 -27.99
C GLN A 200 7.08 -4.88 -28.40
N LEU A 201 6.36 -4.23 -27.49
CA LEU A 201 5.01 -3.75 -27.74
C LEU A 201 4.97 -2.50 -28.62
N LEU A 202 5.99 -1.64 -28.56
CA LEU A 202 6.10 -0.45 -29.42
C LEU A 202 6.66 -0.77 -30.82
N LEU A 203 7.36 -1.91 -30.97
CA LEU A 203 7.89 -2.41 -32.24
C LEU A 203 6.94 -3.36 -32.98
N SER A 204 5.90 -3.87 -32.31
CA SER A 204 4.89 -4.75 -32.92
C SER A 204 3.76 -3.95 -33.55
N ASP A 205 3.21 -4.42 -34.68
CA ASP A 205 2.05 -3.82 -35.33
C ASP A 205 0.85 -3.88 -34.35
N PRO A 206 0.25 -2.75 -33.94
CA PRO A 206 -0.64 -2.74 -32.81
C PRO A 206 -1.91 -3.52 -33.11
N ASP A 207 -2.17 -4.59 -32.35
CA ASP A 207 -3.52 -5.12 -32.23
C ASP A 207 -4.43 -3.97 -31.72
N PRO A 208 -5.52 -3.60 -32.44
CA PRO A 208 -6.33 -2.44 -32.11
C PRO A 208 -6.89 -2.44 -30.69
N LEU A 209 -7.01 -3.62 -30.05
CA LEU A 209 -7.42 -3.76 -28.66
C LEU A 209 -6.33 -3.37 -27.65
N PHE A 210 -5.05 -3.58 -27.98
CA PHE A 210 -3.90 -3.21 -27.12
C PHE A 210 -3.46 -1.76 -27.34
N ALA A 211 -3.58 -1.23 -28.57
CA ALA A 211 -3.26 0.15 -28.91
C ALA A 211 -4.07 1.18 -28.11
N ALA A 212 -5.34 0.85 -27.78
CA ALA A 212 -6.23 1.69 -27.00
C ALA A 212 -5.75 1.90 -25.55
N ASP A 213 -5.01 0.93 -25.00
CA ASP A 213 -4.56 0.94 -23.60
C ASP A 213 -3.27 1.74 -23.39
N HIS A 214 -2.47 1.89 -24.47
CA HIS A 214 -1.25 2.70 -24.55
C HIS A 214 -1.49 4.12 -25.09
N ALA A 215 -2.77 4.49 -25.27
CA ALA A 215 -3.17 5.82 -25.68
C ALA A 215 -2.53 6.91 -24.77
N PRO A 216 -2.38 8.15 -25.27
CA PRO A 216 -1.91 9.32 -24.48
C PRO A 216 -2.70 9.63 -23.19
N ALA A 217 -3.75 8.86 -22.90
CA ALA A 217 -4.71 9.04 -21.82
C ALA A 217 -4.39 8.22 -20.56
N SER A 218 -3.11 8.10 -20.16
CA SER A 218 -2.80 7.58 -18.82
C SER A 218 -3.56 8.39 -17.78
N ARG A 219 -4.31 7.70 -16.92
CA ARG A 219 -5.19 8.34 -15.93
C ARG A 219 -4.52 8.55 -14.58
N GLY A 220 -3.28 8.09 -14.43
CA GLY A 220 -2.50 8.17 -13.21
C GLY A 220 -1.73 6.88 -12.93
N ILE A 221 -1.00 6.90 -11.82
CA ILE A 221 -0.15 5.78 -11.39
C ILE A 221 -1.02 4.57 -11.02
N THR A 222 -0.69 3.42 -11.59
CA THR A 222 -1.20 2.10 -11.23
C THR A 222 -0.10 1.19 -10.67
N HIS A 223 1.17 1.47 -10.95
CA HIS A 223 2.35 0.75 -10.47
C HIS A 223 3.25 1.69 -9.66
N LEU A 224 3.45 1.40 -8.38
CA LEU A 224 4.22 2.27 -7.49
C LEU A 224 5.21 1.50 -6.62
N SER A 225 6.49 1.83 -6.73
CA SER A 225 7.53 1.30 -5.84
C SER A 225 8.05 2.38 -4.89
N LEU A 226 7.89 2.13 -3.58
CA LEU A 226 8.38 2.97 -2.47
C LEU A 226 9.35 2.22 -1.57
N SER A 227 9.80 1.03 -1.97
CA SER A 227 10.73 0.18 -1.22
C SER A 227 11.97 0.94 -0.73
N ASN A 228 12.50 0.58 0.43
CA ASN A 228 13.72 1.17 1.00
C ASN A 228 13.68 2.70 1.24
N ASN A 229 12.49 3.28 1.48
CA ASN A 229 12.32 4.65 1.96
C ASN A 229 12.00 4.66 3.48
N GLU A 230 11.59 5.82 4.01
CA GLU A 230 11.11 6.01 5.39
C GLU A 230 9.59 6.31 5.43
N VAL A 231 8.87 5.83 4.42
CA VAL A 231 7.39 5.88 4.36
C VAL A 231 6.81 4.84 5.30
N SER A 232 6.03 5.28 6.28
CA SER A 232 5.51 4.44 7.34
C SER A 232 4.28 3.65 6.93
N ALA A 233 3.94 2.65 7.75
CA ALA A 233 2.70 1.90 7.63
C ALA A 233 1.44 2.78 7.63
N PHE A 234 1.47 3.93 8.31
CA PHE A 234 0.35 4.89 8.30
C PHE A 234 0.30 5.70 7.00
N GLY A 235 1.45 6.03 6.43
CA GLY A 235 1.55 6.66 5.11
C GLY A 235 1.00 5.73 4.03
N ILE A 236 1.39 4.46 4.06
CA ILE A 236 0.90 3.43 3.12
C ILE A 236 -0.60 3.17 3.31
N ASP A 237 -1.07 3.01 4.54
CA ASP A 237 -2.49 2.90 4.87
C ASP A 237 -3.32 4.08 4.34
N LYS A 238 -2.78 5.31 4.43
CA LYS A 238 -3.41 6.52 3.85
C LYS A 238 -3.41 6.50 2.32
N LEU A 239 -2.31 6.08 1.69
CA LEU A 239 -2.19 5.94 0.25
C LEU A 239 -3.30 5.02 -0.29
N PHE A 240 -3.46 3.84 0.29
CA PHE A 240 -4.50 2.88 -0.12
C PHE A 240 -5.93 3.41 0.05
N ARG A 241 -6.22 4.11 1.15
CA ARG A 241 -7.56 4.69 1.35
C ARG A 241 -7.93 5.69 0.25
N LYS A 242 -6.94 6.45 -0.23
CA LYS A 242 -7.10 7.52 -1.21
C LYS A 242 -6.83 7.08 -2.65
N SER A 243 -6.22 5.92 -2.88
CA SER A 243 -5.95 5.41 -4.23
C SER A 243 -7.20 5.04 -5.00
N GLY A 244 -8.36 4.91 -4.35
CA GLY A 244 -9.63 4.60 -5.01
C GLY A 244 -9.62 3.24 -5.72
N GLY A 245 -8.72 2.33 -5.33
CA GLY A 245 -8.56 1.02 -5.98
C GLY A 245 -7.80 1.05 -7.31
N HIS A 246 -7.07 2.12 -7.61
CA HIS A 246 -6.32 2.27 -8.87
C HIS A 246 -4.93 1.64 -8.85
N LEU A 247 -4.38 1.32 -7.68
CA LEU A 247 -3.08 0.68 -7.60
C LEU A 247 -3.23 -0.79 -7.98
N SER A 248 -2.61 -1.20 -9.06
CA SER A 248 -2.56 -2.61 -9.49
C SER A 248 -1.31 -3.30 -8.94
N HIS A 249 -0.20 -2.57 -8.88
CA HIS A 249 1.08 -3.05 -8.38
C HIS A 249 1.68 -2.08 -7.37
N PHE A 250 2.19 -2.62 -6.28
CA PHE A 250 2.83 -1.83 -5.23
C PHE A 250 3.97 -2.60 -4.57
N ALA A 251 5.12 -1.95 -4.45
CA ALA A 251 6.28 -2.51 -3.77
C ALA A 251 6.72 -1.60 -2.61
N CYS A 252 6.80 -2.16 -1.41
CA CYS A 252 7.37 -1.48 -0.24
C CYS A 252 7.98 -2.51 0.73
N SER A 253 9.22 -2.91 0.45
CA SER A 253 9.95 -3.93 1.23
C SER A 253 10.33 -3.47 2.65
N LYS A 254 10.53 -2.16 2.84
CA LYS A 254 10.91 -1.54 4.11
C LYS A 254 9.91 -0.46 4.46
N MET A 255 9.06 -0.76 5.43
CA MET A 255 7.97 0.11 5.86
C MET A 255 8.03 0.27 7.38
N PRO A 256 8.63 1.34 7.93
CA PRO A 256 8.60 1.58 9.37
C PRO A 256 7.15 1.58 9.88
N ILE A 257 6.88 0.98 11.04
CA ILE A 257 5.50 1.03 11.58
C ILE A 257 5.09 2.47 11.90
N LEU A 258 6.00 3.24 12.50
CA LEU A 258 5.74 4.61 12.91
C LEU A 258 6.40 5.59 11.94
N PRO A 259 5.79 6.78 11.71
CA PRO A 259 6.44 7.87 11.01
C PRO A 259 7.70 8.33 11.73
N THR A 260 8.67 8.84 10.96
CA THR A 260 9.94 9.39 11.48
C THR A 260 9.72 10.44 12.57
N TYR A 261 8.69 11.28 12.40
CA TYR A 261 8.32 12.33 13.35
C TYR A 261 6.99 11.99 14.03
N SER A 262 7.06 11.19 15.09
CA SER A 262 5.90 10.83 15.91
C SER A 262 6.22 11.02 17.39
N ALA A 263 5.30 11.59 18.16
CA ALA A 263 5.41 11.67 19.61
C ALA A 263 5.51 10.29 20.27
N CYS A 264 5.02 9.25 19.61
CA CYS A 264 5.18 7.85 20.01
C CYS A 264 6.66 7.44 20.10
N SER A 265 7.54 8.04 19.27
CA SER A 265 8.98 7.79 19.31
C SER A 265 9.62 8.13 20.66
N ARG A 266 9.02 9.04 21.44
CA ARG A 266 9.50 9.42 22.79
C ARG A 266 9.39 8.28 23.79
N VAL A 267 8.41 7.40 23.59
CA VAL A 267 8.14 6.27 24.50
C VAL A 267 8.65 4.95 23.91
N TRP A 268 8.75 4.86 22.59
CA TRP A 268 9.32 3.71 21.89
C TRP A 268 10.77 3.41 22.33
N PRO A 269 11.17 2.13 22.41
CA PRO A 269 12.56 1.78 22.70
C PRO A 269 13.51 2.33 21.63
N ARG A 270 14.49 3.16 22.02
CA ARG A 270 15.46 3.76 21.08
C ARG A 270 16.34 2.74 20.35
N SER A 271 16.49 1.55 20.93
CA SER A 271 17.28 0.45 20.38
C SER A 271 16.53 -0.40 19.35
N ALA A 272 15.24 -0.16 19.13
CA ALA A 272 14.42 -1.00 18.28
C ALA A 272 13.76 -0.19 17.16
N ARG A 273 13.81 -0.73 15.94
CA ARG A 273 13.00 -0.27 14.81
C ARG A 273 12.18 -1.45 14.33
N LEU A 274 10.87 -1.24 14.16
CA LEU A 274 9.99 -2.26 13.62
C LEU A 274 9.49 -1.84 12.25
N TYR A 275 9.49 -2.80 11.34
CA TYR A 275 9.03 -2.66 9.97
C TYR A 275 7.87 -3.63 9.72
N GLY A 276 6.95 -3.24 8.86
CA GLY A 276 5.75 -4.01 8.51
C GLY A 276 4.49 -3.19 8.73
N ILE A 277 3.34 -3.84 8.53
CA ILE A 277 2.02 -3.24 8.71
C ILE A 277 1.20 -4.07 9.69
N MET A 278 0.79 -3.45 10.80
CA MET A 278 0.10 -4.14 11.89
C MET A 278 -1.31 -3.57 12.08
N GLY A 279 -2.31 -4.45 12.16
CA GLY A 279 -3.71 -4.06 12.41
C GLY A 279 -4.38 -3.30 11.25
N LYS A 280 -3.83 -3.40 10.03
CA LYS A 280 -4.34 -2.77 8.80
C LYS A 280 -4.79 -3.77 7.75
N GLU A 281 -5.04 -5.02 8.14
CA GLU A 281 -5.57 -6.07 7.27
C GLU A 281 -6.84 -5.66 6.52
N HIS A 282 -7.62 -4.74 7.11
CA HIS A 282 -8.83 -4.20 6.51
C HIS A 282 -8.60 -3.36 5.23
N VAL A 283 -7.39 -2.82 5.06
CA VAL A 283 -7.01 -1.97 3.92
C VAL A 283 -6.77 -2.80 2.66
N PHE A 284 -6.23 -4.01 2.83
CA PHE A 284 -5.98 -4.96 1.74
C PHE A 284 -7.20 -5.82 1.42
N ARG A 285 -8.36 -5.52 2.01
CA ARG A 285 -9.59 -6.21 1.63
C ARG A 285 -9.98 -5.78 0.21
N PRO A 286 -10.60 -6.67 -0.58
CA PRO A 286 -11.10 -6.33 -1.91
C PRO A 286 -12.09 -5.15 -1.93
N VAL A 287 -12.74 -4.84 -0.80
CA VAL A 287 -13.58 -3.64 -0.66
C VAL A 287 -12.77 -2.33 -0.70
N GLY A 288 -11.51 -2.37 -0.26
CA GLY A 288 -10.56 -1.26 -0.27
C GLY A 288 -9.78 -1.14 -1.57
N ASP A 289 -9.34 -2.27 -2.13
CA ASP A 289 -8.62 -2.30 -3.41
C ASP A 289 -8.92 -3.61 -4.14
N GLY A 290 -9.56 -3.52 -5.31
CA GLY A 290 -10.25 -4.64 -5.97
C GLY A 290 -9.47 -5.34 -7.07
N GLY A 291 -8.22 -4.95 -7.33
CA GLY A 291 -7.40 -5.49 -8.43
C GLY A 291 -5.92 -5.62 -8.09
N PHE A 292 -5.61 -5.75 -6.79
CA PHE A 292 -4.26 -5.64 -6.26
C PHE A 292 -3.47 -6.96 -6.39
N SER A 293 -2.31 -6.93 -7.05
CA SER A 293 -1.30 -8.00 -6.93
C SER A 293 -0.12 -7.51 -6.11
N PHE A 294 0.25 -8.27 -5.08
CA PHE A 294 1.50 -8.04 -4.34
C PHE A 294 2.68 -8.65 -5.13
N PHE A 295 3.90 -8.35 -4.68
CA PHE A 295 5.21 -8.97 -4.98
C PHE A 295 6.15 -8.18 -5.88
N GLU A 296 7.03 -7.39 -5.26
CA GLU A 296 8.44 -7.34 -5.64
C GLU A 296 9.30 -7.03 -4.39
N THR A 297 10.01 -8.04 -3.87
CA THR A 297 11.14 -7.87 -2.95
C THR A 297 12.41 -7.86 -3.80
N ASN A 298 12.97 -6.68 -4.02
CA ASN A 298 14.15 -6.48 -4.87
C ASN A 298 15.31 -7.41 -4.48
N ARG A 299 15.95 -8.04 -5.48
CA ARG A 299 17.22 -8.77 -5.35
C ARG A 299 18.33 -7.79 -4.94
N ALA A 300 19.20 -8.24 -4.04
CA ALA A 300 20.43 -7.60 -3.54
C ALA A 300 20.30 -6.62 -2.35
N ALA A 301 20.48 -7.16 -1.13
CA ALA A 301 21.59 -6.86 -0.22
C ALA A 301 21.44 -7.73 1.05
N ALA A 302 22.51 -8.39 1.47
CA ALA A 302 22.52 -9.26 2.65
C ALA A 302 22.00 -8.54 3.91
N PRO A 303 21.33 -9.23 4.84
CA PRO A 303 20.95 -8.64 6.12
C PRO A 303 22.21 -8.36 6.95
N HIS A 304 22.56 -7.07 7.10
CA HIS A 304 23.48 -6.65 8.15
C HIS A 304 22.77 -6.77 9.50
N ILE A 305 22.95 -7.92 10.17
CA ILE A 305 22.65 -8.09 11.59
C ILE A 305 23.75 -7.35 12.37
N GLY A 306 23.52 -6.07 12.63
CA GLY A 306 24.35 -5.29 13.55
C GLY A 306 24.03 -5.67 15.00
N VAL A 307 24.83 -6.57 15.58
CA VAL A 307 24.77 -6.91 17.01
C VAL A 307 25.43 -5.79 17.82
N GLY A 308 24.66 -5.16 18.69
CA GLY A 308 25.14 -4.12 19.61
C GLY A 308 24.10 -3.79 20.67
N ALA A 309 23.85 -4.71 21.60
CA ALA A 309 23.01 -4.45 22.77
C ALA A 309 23.89 -3.90 23.90
N THR A 310 23.74 -2.62 24.23
CA THR A 310 24.20 -2.08 25.52
C THR A 310 23.00 -1.88 26.44
N THR A 311 23.03 -2.60 27.56
CA THR A 311 22.01 -2.59 28.60
C THR A 311 22.12 -1.28 29.39
N ARG A 312 21.10 -0.42 29.28
CA ARG A 312 20.84 0.63 30.28
C ARG A 312 19.41 0.56 30.77
N SER A 313 19.28 0.24 32.04
CA SER A 313 18.02 0.19 32.79
C SER A 313 17.34 1.55 32.75
N ARG A 314 16.03 1.59 32.45
CA ARG A 314 15.22 2.81 32.48
C ARG A 314 14.97 3.21 33.94
N SER A 315 15.57 4.31 34.38
CA SER A 315 15.09 5.07 35.54
C SER A 315 13.78 5.77 35.16
N ALA A 316 12.78 5.65 36.02
CA ALA A 316 11.47 6.26 35.87
C ALA A 316 11.58 7.78 35.86
N LEU A 317 11.10 8.42 34.80
CA LEU A 317 10.78 9.85 34.82
C LEU A 317 9.56 10.04 35.72
N ALA A 318 9.82 10.39 36.98
CA ALA A 318 8.84 10.84 37.96
C ALA A 318 8.41 12.27 37.63
N GLY A 319 7.09 12.49 37.62
CA GLY A 319 6.45 13.77 37.36
C GLY A 319 5.09 13.63 36.66
N ALA A 320 4.27 12.66 37.08
CA ALA A 320 2.89 12.53 36.60
C ALA A 320 1.94 13.36 37.49
N PRO A 321 1.00 14.13 36.92
CA PRO A 321 -0.06 14.79 37.70
C PRO A 321 -0.96 13.76 38.39
N GLN A 322 -1.53 14.11 39.54
CA GLN A 322 -2.35 13.21 40.36
C GLN A 322 -3.50 12.51 39.59
N PRO A 323 -3.76 11.20 39.85
CA PRO A 323 -4.58 10.34 38.98
C PRO A 323 -6.10 10.32 39.25
N ALA A 324 -6.62 10.97 40.29
CA ALA A 324 -7.98 10.68 40.76
C ALA A 324 -9.10 11.17 39.81
N ASP A 325 -8.93 12.30 39.13
CA ASP A 325 -10.00 12.91 38.30
C ASP A 325 -9.93 12.51 36.80
N GLN A 326 -8.81 11.91 36.38
CA GLN A 326 -8.62 11.48 34.99
C GLN A 326 -9.13 10.07 34.71
N ASP A 327 -9.26 9.21 35.72
CA ASP A 327 -9.62 7.80 35.50
C ASP A 327 -11.10 7.58 35.14
N HIS A 328 -11.95 8.60 35.26
CA HIS A 328 -13.35 8.53 34.81
C HIS A 328 -13.55 8.92 33.34
N ARG A 329 -12.53 9.50 32.67
CA ARG A 329 -12.67 9.96 31.28
C ARG A 329 -12.55 8.78 30.32
N GLU A 330 -13.66 8.42 29.68
CA GLU A 330 -13.70 7.39 28.63
C GLU A 330 -13.44 7.98 27.23
N PHE A 331 -13.84 9.24 27.01
CA PHE A 331 -13.64 9.95 25.75
C PHE A 331 -12.88 11.25 25.97
N VAL A 332 -12.10 11.65 24.97
CA VAL A 332 -11.33 12.89 24.94
C VAL A 332 -11.76 13.70 23.72
N PRO A 333 -12.13 14.99 23.88
CA PRO A 333 -12.42 15.85 22.74
C PRO A 333 -11.12 16.12 21.97
N HIS A 334 -11.19 15.98 20.65
CA HIS A 334 -10.09 16.26 19.74
C HIS A 334 -10.54 17.22 18.64
N ASN A 335 -9.96 18.42 18.64
CA ASN A 335 -10.22 19.42 17.61
C ASN A 335 -9.40 19.09 16.37
N THR A 336 -10.06 19.00 15.22
CA THR A 336 -9.40 18.67 13.95
C THR A 336 -9.97 19.47 12.79
N ARG A 337 -9.32 19.35 11.63
CA ARG A 337 -9.69 20.03 10.38
C ARG A 337 -9.67 19.06 9.21
N TRP A 338 -10.70 19.13 8.38
CA TRP A 338 -10.84 18.35 7.15
C TRP A 338 -11.58 19.18 6.10
N ASN A 339 -11.09 19.20 4.85
CA ASN A 339 -11.71 19.96 3.76
C ASN A 339 -12.05 21.40 4.15
N ALA A 340 -11.09 22.10 4.73
CA ALA A 340 -11.21 23.44 5.30
C ALA A 340 -12.18 23.62 6.49
N LYS A 341 -12.97 22.61 6.86
CA LYS A 341 -13.90 22.64 7.99
C LYS A 341 -13.24 22.16 9.29
N THR A 342 -13.44 22.89 10.37
CA THR A 342 -13.01 22.50 11.72
C THR A 342 -14.16 21.87 12.50
N PHE A 343 -13.87 20.82 13.26
CA PHE A 343 -14.86 20.12 14.07
C PHE A 343 -14.18 19.42 15.25
N THR A 344 -14.99 19.07 16.27
CA THR A 344 -14.53 18.35 17.46
C THR A 344 -15.04 16.92 17.41
N LEU A 345 -14.12 15.96 17.54
CA LEU A 345 -14.43 14.54 17.64
C LEU A 345 -14.31 14.07 19.08
N GLN A 346 -15.21 13.17 19.49
CA GLN A 346 -15.03 12.39 20.70
C GLN A 346 -14.19 11.16 20.35
N VAL A 347 -12.95 11.13 20.86
CA VAL A 347 -12.00 10.03 20.62
C VAL A 347 -11.93 9.18 21.87
N TRP A 348 -12.14 7.87 21.71
CA TRP A 348 -12.11 6.93 22.81
C TRP A 348 -10.70 6.82 23.40
N ALA A 349 -10.60 6.91 24.72
CA ALA A 349 -9.35 6.94 25.49
C ALA A 349 -9.13 5.67 26.33
N GLY A 350 -9.93 4.63 26.11
CA GLY A 350 -9.92 3.41 26.91
C GLY A 350 -11.01 3.40 27.97
N THR A 351 -11.50 2.22 28.31
CA THR A 351 -12.41 2.00 29.45
C THR A 351 -11.65 2.17 30.77
N PRO A 352 -12.24 2.76 31.83
CA PRO A 352 -11.61 2.91 33.14
C PRO A 352 -10.96 1.62 33.66
N SER A 353 -9.80 1.75 34.34
CA SER A 353 -8.90 0.61 34.63
C SER A 353 -9.52 -0.47 35.53
N LEU A 354 -10.54 -0.13 36.31
CA LEU A 354 -11.26 -1.08 37.17
C LEU A 354 -12.18 -2.04 36.38
N ALA A 355 -12.48 -1.74 35.12
CA ALA A 355 -13.44 -2.47 34.30
C ALA A 355 -12.80 -3.32 33.17
N THR A 356 -11.47 -3.28 32.99
CA THR A 356 -10.81 -4.03 31.89
C THR A 356 -9.65 -4.91 32.38
N SER A 357 -9.74 -6.20 32.06
CA SER A 357 -8.67 -7.19 32.29
C SER A 357 -7.61 -7.19 31.18
N ASN A 358 -7.84 -6.50 30.06
CA ASN A 358 -6.99 -6.56 28.89
C ASN A 358 -5.75 -5.65 29.04
N ALA A 359 -4.55 -6.26 29.00
CA ALA A 359 -3.28 -5.55 29.14
C ALA A 359 -3.07 -4.45 28.07
N HIS A 360 -3.47 -4.69 26.83
CA HIS A 360 -3.32 -3.72 25.74
C HIS A 360 -4.24 -2.51 25.91
N MET A 361 -5.45 -2.71 26.42
CA MET A 361 -6.38 -1.60 26.72
C MET A 361 -5.85 -0.73 27.86
N ARG A 362 -5.31 -1.34 28.92
CA ARG A 362 -4.68 -0.61 30.02
C ARG A 362 -3.49 0.21 29.54
N GLU A 363 -2.62 -0.38 28.71
CA GLU A 363 -1.48 0.34 28.16
C GLU A 363 -1.91 1.47 27.21
N TYR A 364 -2.92 1.23 26.36
CA TYR A 364 -3.49 2.26 25.50
C TYR A 364 -4.00 3.46 26.31
N ARG A 365 -4.81 3.20 27.34
CA ARG A 365 -5.31 4.22 28.25
C ARG A 365 -4.18 5.00 28.94
N ARG A 366 -3.16 4.28 29.44
CA ARG A 366 -1.97 4.88 30.06
C ARG A 366 -1.23 5.81 29.11
N LEU A 367 -1.09 5.43 27.83
CA LEU A 367 -0.46 6.26 26.81
C LEU A 367 -1.30 7.52 26.48
N VAL A 368 -2.62 7.38 26.35
CA VAL A 368 -3.53 8.48 25.97
C VAL A 368 -3.73 9.51 27.08
N LEU A 369 -3.98 9.04 28.31
CA LEU A 369 -4.28 9.89 29.45
C LEU A 369 -3.03 10.24 30.26
N GLY A 370 -2.23 9.24 30.62
CA GLY A 370 -1.05 9.44 31.45
C GLY A 370 0.14 10.05 30.71
N CYS A 371 0.43 9.58 29.49
CA CYS A 371 1.55 10.09 28.68
C CYS A 371 1.14 11.17 27.67
N LEU A 372 -0.16 11.46 27.55
CA LEU A 372 -0.72 12.42 26.59
C LEU A 372 -0.33 12.15 25.12
N ILE A 373 -0.13 10.87 24.75
CA ILE A 373 0.17 10.46 23.37
C ILE A 373 -1.14 10.26 22.64
N ARG A 374 -1.54 11.28 21.87
CA ARG A 374 -2.85 11.39 21.21
C ARG A 374 -2.69 11.56 19.70
N GLU A 375 -2.10 10.57 19.05
CA GLU A 375 -1.73 10.66 17.63
C GLU A 375 -2.54 9.77 16.68
N GLY A 376 -2.73 10.25 15.45
CA GLY A 376 -3.33 9.49 14.36
C GLY A 376 -4.80 9.16 14.59
N VAL A 377 -5.65 10.16 14.85
CA VAL A 377 -7.09 9.95 14.99
C VAL A 377 -7.66 9.28 13.73
N GLY A 378 -8.39 8.18 13.93
CA GLY A 378 -9.07 7.45 12.87
C GLY A 378 -10.20 6.59 13.41
N PRO A 379 -11.06 6.04 12.52
CA PRO A 379 -12.15 5.14 12.88
C PRO A 379 -11.62 3.87 13.52
N VAL A 380 -12.34 3.29 14.48
CA VAL A 380 -12.01 2.01 15.11
C VAL A 380 -12.11 0.88 14.07
N THR A 381 -11.09 0.02 14.02
CA THR A 381 -11.04 -1.13 13.10
C THR A 381 -11.79 -2.35 13.68
N PRO A 382 -12.25 -3.31 12.84
CA PRO A 382 -12.91 -4.52 13.34
C PRO A 382 -12.08 -5.31 14.37
N SER A 383 -10.75 -5.31 14.24
CA SER A 383 -9.84 -5.97 15.18
C SER A 383 -9.76 -5.22 16.50
N GLN A 384 -9.86 -3.90 16.50
CA GLN A 384 -9.95 -3.10 17.72
C GLN A 384 -11.30 -3.30 18.43
N VAL A 385 -12.41 -3.40 17.68
CA VAL A 385 -13.74 -3.71 18.25
C VAL A 385 -13.71 -5.05 18.98
N ARG A 386 -13.11 -6.08 18.38
CA ARG A 386 -12.96 -7.42 19.01
C ARG A 386 -12.20 -7.39 20.34
N VAL A 387 -11.29 -6.43 20.50
CA VAL A 387 -10.51 -6.23 21.73
C VAL A 387 -11.28 -5.41 22.78
N GLY A 388 -12.42 -4.80 22.42
CA GLY A 388 -13.29 -4.05 23.32
C GLY A 388 -13.37 -2.54 23.03
N ALA A 389 -12.82 -2.06 21.92
CA ALA A 389 -13.02 -0.68 21.49
C ALA A 389 -14.46 -0.46 20.99
N PRO A 390 -15.03 0.76 21.15
CA PRO A 390 -16.41 1.02 20.75
C PRO A 390 -16.59 0.93 19.23
N MET A 391 -17.63 0.18 18.81
CA MET A 391 -18.02 0.09 17.40
C MET A 391 -18.42 1.48 16.87
N ALA A 392 -18.07 1.77 15.62
CA ALA A 392 -18.29 3.06 14.97
C ALA A 392 -17.68 4.29 15.69
N GLY A 393 -16.77 4.07 16.64
CA GLY A 393 -16.04 5.12 17.35
C GLY A 393 -14.77 5.57 16.64
N TYR A 394 -14.05 6.49 17.29
CA TYR A 394 -12.74 6.98 16.88
C TYR A 394 -11.68 6.64 17.93
N ILE A 395 -10.46 6.37 17.46
CA ILE A 395 -9.31 6.02 18.30
C ILE A 395 -8.04 6.69 17.81
N PHE A 396 -7.09 6.92 18.70
CA PHE A 396 -5.72 7.33 18.35
C PHE A 396 -4.94 6.13 17.78
N GLN A 397 -4.99 5.94 16.46
CA GLN A 397 -4.48 4.75 15.76
C GLN A 397 -2.98 4.53 15.98
N ARG A 398 -2.17 5.60 15.98
CA ARG A 398 -0.73 5.48 16.24
C ARG A 398 -0.44 5.10 17.69
N THR A 399 -1.18 5.69 18.62
CA THR A 399 -1.11 5.33 20.04
C THR A 399 -1.56 3.89 20.28
N TRP A 400 -2.58 3.41 19.56
CA TRP A 400 -3.01 2.02 19.63
C TRP A 400 -1.92 1.06 19.17
N SER A 401 -1.31 1.31 18.00
CA SER A 401 -0.19 0.51 17.51
C SER A 401 0.97 0.44 18.50
N MET A 402 1.19 1.50 19.29
CA MET A 402 2.17 1.48 20.38
C MET A 402 1.75 0.59 21.55
N ALA A 403 0.47 0.61 21.93
CA ALA A 403 -0.05 -0.12 23.07
C ALA A 403 -0.07 -1.64 22.85
N VAL A 404 -0.25 -2.08 21.61
CA VAL A 404 -0.18 -3.51 21.25
C VAL A 404 1.25 -4.03 21.15
N MET A 405 2.23 -3.14 21.07
CA MET A 405 3.63 -3.52 20.97
C MET A 405 4.20 -3.90 22.34
N PRO A 406 5.03 -4.96 22.41
CA PRO A 406 5.66 -5.33 23.66
C PRO A 406 6.58 -4.19 24.13
N PRO A 407 6.62 -3.90 25.45
CA PRO A 407 7.43 -2.81 25.99
C PRO A 407 8.94 -3.06 25.85
N ARG A 408 9.33 -4.32 25.61
CA ARG A 408 10.69 -4.77 25.35
C ARG A 408 10.68 -5.65 24.11
N ILE A 409 11.60 -5.38 23.19
CA ILE A 409 11.84 -6.20 22.01
C ILE A 409 13.21 -6.85 22.23
N GLU A 410 13.20 -8.15 22.54
CA GLU A 410 14.40 -8.95 22.69
C GLU A 410 14.61 -9.76 21.41
N ALA A 411 15.86 -9.88 20.97
CA ALA A 411 16.17 -10.73 19.83
C ALA A 411 15.86 -12.20 20.20
N PRO A 412 15.23 -12.98 19.31
CA PRO A 412 15.01 -14.40 19.56
C PRO A 412 16.34 -15.10 19.85
N ARG A 413 16.34 -16.04 20.80
CA ARG A 413 17.53 -16.85 21.10
C ARG A 413 17.83 -17.78 19.93
N THR A 414 19.10 -18.14 19.72
CA THR A 414 19.50 -19.08 18.65
C THR A 414 18.73 -20.40 18.68
N MET A 415 18.42 -20.90 19.89
CA MET A 415 17.61 -22.10 20.08
C MET A 415 16.14 -21.92 19.67
N GLU A 416 15.58 -20.72 19.88
CA GLU A 416 14.23 -20.39 19.43
C GLU A 416 14.20 -20.30 17.90
N LEU A 417 15.22 -19.67 17.28
CA LEU A 417 15.37 -19.61 15.83
C LEU A 417 15.52 -21.01 15.20
N ALA A 418 16.25 -21.93 15.84
CA ALA A 418 16.40 -23.30 15.37
C ALA A 418 15.08 -24.08 15.35
N ASN A 419 14.12 -23.71 16.21
CA ASN A 419 12.78 -24.29 16.27
C ASN A 419 11.76 -23.55 15.40
N MET A 420 12.12 -22.42 14.77
CA MET A 420 11.21 -21.69 13.89
C MET A 420 11.10 -22.39 12.54
N ARG A 421 9.89 -22.78 12.17
CA ARG A 421 9.58 -23.36 10.86
C ARG A 421 9.56 -22.28 9.80
N SER A 422 10.01 -22.59 8.58
CA SER A 422 9.83 -21.70 7.43
C SER A 422 8.34 -21.45 7.21
N VAL A 423 7.93 -20.19 7.35
CA VAL A 423 6.55 -19.75 7.08
C VAL A 423 6.17 -20.04 5.64
N ILE A 424 7.11 -19.89 4.71
CA ILE A 424 6.89 -20.19 3.30
C ILE A 424 6.65 -21.67 3.09
N ASN A 425 7.44 -22.54 3.71
CA ASN A 425 7.22 -24.00 3.60
C ASN A 425 5.87 -24.39 4.21
N ALA A 426 5.52 -23.83 5.37
CA ALA A 426 4.23 -24.08 6.01
C ALA A 426 3.04 -23.61 5.14
N LEU A 427 3.16 -22.45 4.48
CA LEU A 427 2.15 -21.95 3.54
C LEU A 427 2.06 -22.82 2.28
N CYS A 428 3.20 -23.22 1.71
CA CYS A 428 3.26 -24.14 0.57
C CYS A 428 2.60 -25.47 0.91
N GLU A 429 2.88 -26.05 2.08
CA GLU A 429 2.24 -27.27 2.56
C GLU A 429 0.73 -27.09 2.74
N TYR A 430 0.30 -26.00 3.37
CA TYR A 430 -1.12 -25.69 3.54
C TYR A 430 -1.84 -25.59 2.19
N HIS A 431 -1.20 -24.95 1.20
CA HIS A 431 -1.74 -24.86 -0.16
C HIS A 431 -1.77 -26.22 -0.87
N GLN A 432 -0.70 -27.00 -0.80
CA GLN A 432 -0.64 -28.35 -1.38
C GLN A 432 -1.72 -29.26 -0.78
N GLN A 433 -1.94 -29.20 0.52
CA GLN A 433 -3.03 -29.94 1.18
C GLN A 433 -4.41 -29.45 0.72
N GLY A 434 -4.58 -28.13 0.56
CA GLY A 434 -5.79 -27.54 -0.02
C GLY A 434 -6.07 -28.01 -1.43
N PHE A 435 -5.07 -28.00 -2.32
CA PHE A 435 -5.17 -28.49 -3.69
C PHE A 435 -5.44 -30.00 -3.75
N ALA A 436 -4.74 -30.81 -2.94
CA ALA A 436 -4.97 -32.26 -2.90
C ALA A 436 -6.39 -32.61 -2.44
N LYS A 437 -6.93 -31.85 -1.48
CA LYS A 437 -8.31 -32.03 -1.00
C LYS A 437 -9.34 -31.62 -2.07
N LEU A 438 -9.10 -30.51 -2.78
CA LEU A 438 -9.92 -30.10 -3.91
C LEU A 438 -9.92 -31.16 -5.03
N ASP A 439 -8.73 -31.66 -5.41
CA ASP A 439 -8.58 -32.68 -6.45
C ASP A 439 -9.34 -33.96 -6.11
N LYS A 440 -9.31 -34.38 -4.85
CA LYS A 440 -10.07 -35.54 -4.37
C LYS A 440 -11.58 -35.31 -4.54
N GLU A 441 -12.07 -34.14 -4.15
CA GLU A 441 -13.49 -33.82 -4.21
C GLU A 441 -13.99 -33.58 -5.64
N GLU A 442 -13.16 -33.01 -6.53
CA GLU A 442 -13.48 -32.90 -7.96
C GLU A 442 -13.57 -34.27 -8.65
N ARG A 443 -12.81 -35.27 -8.19
CA ARG A 443 -12.93 -36.66 -8.66
C ARG A 443 -14.20 -37.33 -8.16
N GLU A 444 -14.63 -37.02 -6.94
CA GLU A 444 -15.84 -37.60 -6.33
C GLU A 444 -17.14 -36.97 -6.87
N LEU A 445 -17.15 -35.66 -7.17
CA LEU A 445 -18.34 -34.91 -7.61
C LEU A 445 -18.40 -34.65 -9.12
N GLY A 446 -17.31 -34.91 -9.84
CA GLY A 446 -17.13 -34.58 -11.25
C GLY A 446 -16.58 -33.16 -11.47
N LYS A 447 -15.69 -33.02 -12.46
CA LYS A 447 -15.04 -31.74 -12.79
C LYS A 447 -16.06 -30.60 -12.96
N GLY A 448 -15.84 -29.50 -12.26
CA GLY A 448 -16.69 -28.30 -12.34
C GLY A 448 -17.99 -28.36 -11.53
N ARG A 449 -18.23 -29.42 -10.74
CA ARG A 449 -19.42 -29.54 -9.86
C ARG A 449 -19.18 -29.30 -8.39
N VAL A 450 -17.95 -28.97 -7.96
CA VAL A 450 -17.67 -28.60 -6.56
C VAL A 450 -18.14 -27.16 -6.34
N PRO A 451 -19.24 -26.92 -5.61
CA PRO A 451 -19.70 -25.58 -5.33
C PRO A 451 -18.73 -24.89 -4.35
N PRO A 452 -18.37 -23.62 -4.57
CA PRO A 452 -17.59 -22.87 -3.60
C PRO A 452 -18.47 -22.51 -2.38
N GLY A 453 -17.91 -22.63 -1.18
CA GLY A 453 -18.61 -22.41 0.10
C GLY A 453 -18.59 -23.62 1.02
N PRO A 454 -19.09 -23.49 2.27
CA PRO A 454 -18.90 -24.49 3.30
C PRO A 454 -19.29 -25.91 2.86
N PRO A 455 -18.47 -26.94 3.15
CA PRO A 455 -17.20 -26.88 3.91
C PRO A 455 -15.94 -26.52 3.08
N HIS A 456 -16.09 -26.09 1.83
CA HIS A 456 -15.04 -26.03 0.81
C HIS A 456 -14.52 -24.60 0.55
N TRP A 457 -13.41 -24.26 1.20
CA TRP A 457 -12.66 -23.00 1.01
C TRP A 457 -11.32 -23.25 0.31
N TYR A 458 -11.34 -23.51 -1.00
CA TYR A 458 -10.12 -23.77 -1.77
C TYR A 458 -9.56 -22.49 -2.40
N TRP A 459 -8.31 -22.15 -2.06
CA TRP A 459 -7.58 -21.10 -2.73
C TRP A 459 -7.04 -21.62 -4.08
N ARG A 460 -7.39 -20.96 -5.18
CA ARG A 460 -6.96 -21.30 -6.56
C ARG A 460 -6.01 -20.26 -7.19
N GLY A 461 -5.53 -19.31 -6.39
CA GLY A 461 -4.62 -18.26 -6.87
C GLY A 461 -3.22 -18.81 -7.19
N LYS A 462 -2.35 -17.93 -7.69
CA LYS A 462 -0.92 -18.13 -7.76
C LYS A 462 -0.26 -17.35 -6.63
N LEU A 463 0.66 -17.97 -5.90
CA LEU A 463 1.41 -17.37 -4.80
C LEU A 463 2.85 -17.35 -5.27
N ASP A 464 3.29 -16.20 -5.73
CA ASP A 464 4.68 -16.00 -6.11
C ASP A 464 5.44 -15.45 -4.90
N VAL A 465 6.20 -16.31 -4.23
CA VAL A 465 7.07 -15.90 -3.13
C VAL A 465 8.48 -15.67 -3.69
N CYS A 466 8.87 -14.41 -3.83
CA CYS A 466 10.26 -14.06 -4.11
C CYS A 466 11.08 -14.11 -2.81
N LEU A 467 11.70 -15.26 -2.56
CA LEU A 467 12.70 -15.44 -1.49
C LEU A 467 14.01 -14.72 -1.88
N MET A 468 14.55 -13.95 -0.93
CA MET A 468 15.86 -13.29 -1.02
C MET A 468 17.01 -14.28 -0.86
#